data_AF-A0A1H7WTD3-F1
#
_entry.id   AF-A0A1H7WTD3-F1
#
_cell.length_a   1.000
_cell.length_b   1.000
_cell.length_c   1.000
_cell.angle_alpha   90.00
_cell.angle_beta   90.00
_cell.angle_gamma   90.00
#
_symmetry.space_group_name_H-M   'P 1'
#
loop_
_entity.id
_entity.type
_entity.pdbx_description
1 polymer ?
#
loop_
_entity_poly.entity_id
_entity_poly.type
_entity_poly.pdbx_seq_one_letter_code
_entity_poly.pdbx_strand_id
1 'polypeptide(L)' 'MLTQNLWVNPDCGLKTRNWPEAKAALINMVAAAKEAREKIS' A
#
# COMPACT_ATOMS: atom_id res chain seq x y z
N MET A 1 20.08 -6.78 1.25
CA MET A 1 19.71 -5.74 2.22
C MET A 1 18.18 -5.60 2.26
N LEU A 2 17.58 -5.88 3.42
CA LEU A 2 16.57 -5.02 4.08
C LEU A 2 15.10 -4.97 3.61
N THR A 3 14.56 -5.88 2.78
CA THR A 3 13.09 -5.89 2.53
C THR A 3 12.25 -6.07 3.79
N GLN A 4 12.82 -6.73 4.82
CA GLN A 4 12.17 -6.92 6.13
C GLN A 4 11.88 -5.61 6.88
N ASN A 5 12.55 -4.50 6.52
CA ASN A 5 12.38 -3.20 7.18
C ASN A 5 11.56 -2.22 6.33
N LEU A 6 11.03 -2.66 5.19
CA LEU A 6 10.27 -1.79 4.28
C LEU A 6 8.78 -1.81 4.64
N TRP A 7 8.23 -0.62 4.85
CA TRP A 7 6.80 -0.42 5.07
C TRP A 7 6.15 0.19 3.82
N VAL A 8 4.89 -0.16 3.59
CA VAL A 8 4.08 0.38 2.49
C VAL A 8 2.88 1.10 3.08
N ASN A 9 2.80 2.40 2.84
CA ASN A 9 1.74 3.27 3.33
C ASN A 9 1.55 4.45 2.36
N PRO A 10 0.42 5.17 2.43
CA PRO A 10 0.25 6.42 1.69
C PRO A 10 1.20 7.49 2.21
N ASP A 11 1.47 8.51 1.39
CA ASP A 11 2.35 9.63 1.73
C ASP A 11 1.87 10.43 2.96
N CYS A 12 0.55 10.58 3.12
CA CYS A 12 -0.06 11.32 4.22
C CYS A 12 -1.47 10.80 4.56
N GLY A 13 -2.11 11.45 5.53
CA GLY A 13 -3.49 11.13 5.92
C GLY A 13 -4.50 11.42 4.80
N LEU A 14 -5.56 10.62 4.74
CA LEU A 14 -6.56 10.67 3.65
C LEU A 14 -7.70 11.67 3.88
N LYS A 15 -7.53 12.67 4.77
CA LYS A 15 -8.60 13.61 5.19
C LYS A 15 -9.27 14.34 4.02
N THR A 16 -8.52 14.56 2.94
CA THR A 16 -8.96 15.31 1.74
C THR A 16 -9.35 14.38 0.58
N ARG A 17 -9.46 13.07 0.80
CA ARG A 17 -9.89 12.09 -0.20
C ARG A 17 -11.33 11.68 0.02
N ASN A 18 -12.05 11.44 -1.08
CA ASN A 18 -13.38 10.85 -1.00
C ASN A 18 -13.29 9.34 -0.76
N TRP A 19 -14.32 8.78 -0.11
CA TRP A 19 -14.35 7.36 0.23
C TRP A 19 -14.13 6.39 -0.94
N PRO A 20 -14.77 6.56 -2.12
CA PRO A 20 -14.58 5.64 -3.23
C PRO A 20 -13.13 5.62 -3.73
N GLU A 21 -12.50 6.79 -3.81
CA GLU A 21 -11.10 6.95 -4.22
C GLU A 21 -10.13 6.34 -3.19
N ALA A 22 -10.29 6.71 -1.92
CA ALA A 22 -9.47 6.21 -0.83
C ALA A 22 -9.53 4.68 -0.75
N LYS A 23 -10.73 4.10 -0.86
CA LYS A 23 -10.92 2.64 -0.84
C LYS A 23 -10.24 1.97 -2.02
N ALA A 24 -10.42 2.48 -3.25
CA ALA A 24 -9.80 1.91 -4.44
C ALA A 24 -8.26 1.97 -4.36
N ALA A 25 -7.70 3.10 -3.95
CA ALA A 25 -6.26 3.27 -3.80
C ALA A 25 -5.67 2.31 -2.75
N LEU A 26 -6.30 2.18 -1.59
CA LEU A 26 -5.85 1.27 -0.54
C LEU A 26 -5.94 -0.20 -0.94
N ILE A 27 -7.01 -0.60 -1.64
CA ILE A 27 -7.13 -1.96 -2.20
C ILE A 27 -5.95 -2.27 -3.12
N ASN A 28 -5.65 -1.36 -4.05
CA ASN A 28 -4.56 -1.53 -5.00
C ASN A 28 -3.19 -1.57 -4.30
N MET A 29 -2.96 -0.68 -3.33
CA MET A 29 -1.71 -0.65 -2.55
C MET A 29 -1.47 -1.95 -1.78
N VAL A 30 -2.51 -2.50 -1.16
CA VAL A 30 -2.43 -3.79 -0.44
C VAL A 30 -2.21 -4.95 -1.40
N ALA A 31 -2.85 -4.96 -2.57
CA ALA A 31 -2.66 -5.98 -3.59
C ALA A 31 -1.21 -5.99 -4.10
N ALA A 32 -0.66 -4.82 -4.45
CA ALA A 32 0.73 -4.67 -4.86
C ALA A 32 1.71 -5.13 -3.76
N ALA A 33 1.44 -4.80 -2.49
CA ALA A 33 2.27 -5.26 -1.38
C ALA A 33 2.23 -6.78 -1.18
N LYS A 34 1.10 -7.44 -1.47
CA LYS A 34 0.99 -8.91 -1.45
C LYS A 34 1.80 -9.54 -2.58
N GLU A 35 1.62 -9.05 -3.81
CA GLU A 35 2.37 -9.53 -4.97
C GLU A 35 3.88 -9.34 -4.79
N ALA A 36 4.31 -8.19 -4.26
CA ALA A 36 5.70 -7.94 -3.93
C ALA A 36 6.22 -8.95 -2.89
N ARG A 37 5.46 -9.22 -1.81
CA ARG A 37 5.87 -10.24 -0.83
C ARG A 37 6.07 -11.60 -1.49
N GLU A 38 5.16 -12.05 -2.35
CA GLU A 38 5.31 -13.35 -3.03
C GLU A 38 6.57 -13.44 -3.90
N LYS A 39 6.98 -12.34 -4.54
CA LYS A 39 8.14 -12.31 -5.44
C LYS A 39 9.49 -12.17 -4.74
N ILE A 40 9.52 -11.55 -3.56
CA ILE A 40 10.76 -11.15 -2.88
C ILE A 40 10.96 -11.87 -1.55
N SER A 41 10.03 -12.77 -1.16
CA SER A 41 10.20 -13.67 -0.01
C SER A 41 11.23 -14.75 -0.30
#